data_AF-A0A6I6LCE0-F1
#
_entry.id   AF-A0A6I6LCE0-F1
#
_cell.length_a   1.000
_cell.length_b   1.000
_cell.length_c   1.000
_cell.angle_alpha   90.00
_cell.angle_beta   90.00
_cell.angle_gamma   90.00
#
_symmetry.space_group_name_H-M   'P 1'
#
loop_
_entity.id
_entity.type
_entity.pdbx_description
1 polymer ?
#
loop_
_entity_poly.entity_id
_entity_poly.type
_entity_poly.pdbx_seq_one_letter_code
_entity_poly.pdbx_strand_id
1 'polypeptide(L)'
;MGVIEKIRPATVKTATPQADLPLNQILKMDCIEAMRTLPDACIDMVFADPPYNLQLGGDLLRPDNSKVDAVDDDWDKFETFATYDAFTRAWLAEARRILKPNGSLWVIGSYHNIFRVGTAVQDAGYWILNDIVWRKSNPMPNFKGTRFTNAHETLIWASKSEKSKYTFNYRAMKTINDELQMRSDWLIPICGGQERLKRNGTKAHPTQKPEALLYRILLACTKPGDVVLDPFFGTGTTGAVARRLGRDWIGCEREDLYCEVAEERIAAALPLDESALKTMQSPKAAPKVAFGQLVEAGYLNPGAKLFDRKRQFEAVVRADGSIACGTVDGSIHKVGSTIQNAPSCNGWTYWHYEATDGAMKPIDDLRQTYLLATEP
;
A
#
# COMPACT_ATOMS: atom_id res chain seq x y z
N MET A 1 11.54 -23.18 53.18
CA MET A 1 10.24 -22.65 52.69
C MET A 1 10.49 -22.06 51.31
N GLY A 2 10.20 -22.84 50.26
CA GLY A 2 10.34 -22.37 48.87
C GLY A 2 9.09 -21.61 48.44
N VAL A 3 9.29 -20.38 47.94
CA VAL A 3 8.22 -19.56 47.38
C VAL A 3 7.97 -20.03 45.96
N ILE A 4 6.80 -20.63 45.73
CA ILE A 4 6.33 -21.03 44.39
C ILE A 4 5.72 -19.78 43.74
N GLU A 5 6.40 -19.19 42.76
CA GLU A 5 5.80 -18.16 41.92
C GLU A 5 4.76 -18.79 40.99
N LYS A 6 3.51 -18.32 41.10
CA LYS A 6 2.42 -18.68 40.19
C LYS A 6 2.67 -18.08 38.81
N ILE A 7 3.05 -18.92 37.86
CA ILE A 7 3.09 -18.59 36.43
C ILE A 7 1.65 -18.25 35.99
N ARG A 8 1.41 -17.03 35.52
CA ARG A 8 0.14 -16.65 34.88
C ARG A 8 -0.02 -17.43 33.58
N PRO A 9 -1.17 -18.08 33.33
CA PRO A 9 -1.39 -18.78 32.06
C PRO A 9 -1.39 -17.76 30.93
N ALA A 10 -0.63 -18.06 29.86
CA ALA A 10 -0.68 -17.29 28.64
C ALA A 10 -2.12 -17.26 28.12
N THR A 11 -2.66 -16.06 27.92
CA THR A 11 -3.91 -15.86 27.19
C THR A 11 -3.71 -16.36 25.77
N VAL A 12 -4.20 -17.57 25.49
CA VAL A 12 -4.42 -18.04 24.13
C VAL A 12 -5.45 -17.10 23.53
N LYS A 13 -5.04 -16.29 22.55
CA LYS A 13 -5.99 -15.58 21.69
C LYS A 13 -6.78 -16.66 20.94
N THR A 14 -7.98 -16.95 21.41
CA THR A 14 -8.97 -17.68 20.63
C THR A 14 -9.18 -16.91 19.33
N ALA A 15 -8.77 -17.50 18.21
CA ALA A 15 -9.08 -16.98 16.90
C ALA A 15 -10.60 -16.87 16.79
N THR A 16 -11.09 -15.66 16.52
CA THR A 16 -12.49 -15.44 16.13
C THR A 16 -12.77 -16.35 14.93
N PRO A 17 -13.89 -17.09 14.89
CA PRO A 17 -14.27 -17.83 13.69
C PRO A 17 -14.29 -16.84 12.52
N GLN A 18 -13.45 -17.07 11.52
CA GLN A 18 -13.42 -16.28 10.31
C GLN A 18 -14.76 -16.56 9.62
N ALA A 19 -15.68 -15.58 9.66
CA ALA A 19 -16.90 -15.67 8.87
C ALA A 19 -16.51 -15.94 7.41
N ASP A 20 -17.19 -16.87 6.75
CA ASP A 20 -16.95 -17.20 5.35
C ASP A 20 -17.16 -15.93 4.52
N LEU A 21 -16.06 -15.31 4.08
CA LEU A 21 -16.10 -14.16 3.19
C LEU A 21 -16.36 -14.65 1.77
N PRO A 22 -17.11 -13.89 0.94
CA PRO A 22 -17.31 -14.21 -0.47
C PRO A 22 -16.06 -13.86 -1.29
N LEU A 23 -14.93 -14.49 -0.96
CA LEU A 23 -13.64 -14.24 -1.58
C LEU A 23 -13.69 -14.60 -3.07
N ASN A 24 -13.11 -13.73 -3.88
CA ASN A 24 -13.00 -13.82 -5.34
C ASN A 24 -14.36 -13.88 -6.04
N GLN A 25 -15.35 -13.15 -5.51
CA GLN A 25 -16.71 -13.08 -6.03
C GLN A 25 -17.15 -11.65 -6.31
N ILE A 26 -18.09 -11.53 -7.26
CA ILE A 26 -18.83 -10.30 -7.51
C ILE A 26 -20.16 -10.37 -6.76
N LEU A 27 -20.41 -9.39 -5.90
CA LEU A 27 -21.70 -9.15 -5.26
C LEU A 27 -22.54 -8.29 -6.21
N LYS A 28 -23.49 -8.93 -6.90
CA LYS A 28 -24.33 -8.31 -7.94
C LYS A 28 -25.47 -7.47 -7.36
N MET A 29 -25.13 -6.36 -6.69
CA MET A 29 -26.09 -5.47 -6.01
C MET A 29 -25.49 -4.09 -5.72
N ASP A 30 -26.30 -3.19 -5.13
CA ASP A 30 -25.83 -1.89 -4.64
C ASP A 30 -24.66 -2.05 -3.66
N CYS A 31 -23.66 -1.18 -3.75
CA CYS A 31 -22.42 -1.33 -3.01
C CYS A 31 -22.59 -1.13 -1.49
N ILE A 32 -23.54 -0.30 -1.06
CA ILE A 32 -23.82 -0.07 0.36
C ILE A 32 -24.52 -1.32 0.91
N GLU A 33 -25.48 -1.88 0.18
CA GLU A 33 -26.13 -3.14 0.56
C GLU A 33 -25.15 -4.31 0.59
N ALA A 34 -24.31 -4.45 -0.43
CA ALA A 34 -23.26 -5.47 -0.49
C ALA A 34 -22.33 -5.38 0.72
N MET A 35 -21.78 -4.20 1.02
CA MET A 35 -20.87 -4.02 2.15
C MET A 35 -21.55 -4.29 3.50
N ARG A 36 -22.85 -3.99 3.66
CA ARG A 36 -23.62 -4.32 4.89
C ARG A 36 -23.70 -5.81 5.17
N THR A 37 -23.63 -6.66 4.15
CA THR A 37 -23.60 -8.12 4.34
C THR A 37 -22.27 -8.62 4.90
N LEU A 38 -21.20 -7.82 4.79
CA LEU A 38 -19.86 -8.20 5.21
C LEU A 38 -19.63 -7.92 6.70
N PRO A 39 -18.88 -8.78 7.41
CA PRO A 39 -18.48 -8.55 8.79
C PRO A 39 -17.65 -7.27 8.98
N ASP A 40 -17.65 -6.73 10.19
CA ASP A 40 -16.74 -5.65 10.56
C ASP A 40 -15.27 -6.09 10.44
N ALA A 41 -14.41 -5.15 10.05
CA ALA A 41 -12.96 -5.35 10.07
C ALA A 41 -12.45 -6.61 9.35
N CYS A 42 -13.03 -6.95 8.20
CA CYS A 42 -12.66 -8.12 7.40
C CYS A 42 -11.81 -7.80 6.15
N ILE A 43 -11.74 -6.54 5.71
CA ILE A 43 -11.05 -6.11 4.47
C ILE A 43 -9.71 -5.44 4.76
N ASP A 44 -8.65 -5.79 4.02
CA ASP A 44 -7.32 -5.19 4.18
C ASP A 44 -7.20 -3.85 3.43
N MET A 45 -7.79 -3.77 2.24
CA MET A 45 -7.77 -2.53 1.45
C MET A 45 -9.09 -2.34 0.68
N VAL A 46 -9.59 -1.11 0.62
CA VAL A 46 -10.68 -0.71 -0.27
C VAL A 46 -10.11 0.15 -1.39
N PHE A 47 -10.41 -0.16 -2.64
CA PHE A 47 -10.19 0.73 -3.79
C PHE A 47 -11.55 1.15 -4.35
N ALA A 48 -11.81 2.45 -4.47
CA ALA A 48 -13.08 2.98 -4.93
C ALA A 48 -12.91 3.93 -6.12
N ASP A 49 -13.59 3.62 -7.22
CA ASP A 49 -13.77 4.48 -8.39
C ASP A 49 -15.25 4.88 -8.49
N PRO A 50 -15.75 5.74 -7.59
CA PRO A 50 -17.17 6.09 -7.56
C PRO A 50 -17.58 6.85 -8.82
N PRO A 51 -18.88 6.95 -9.13
CA PRO A 51 -19.38 7.90 -10.11
C PRO A 51 -18.85 9.33 -9.87
N TYR A 52 -18.50 10.05 -10.93
CA TYR A 52 -17.85 11.37 -10.86
C TYR A 52 -18.84 12.53 -10.88
N ASN A 53 -20.11 12.29 -11.24
CA ASN A 53 -21.12 13.32 -11.41
C ASN A 53 -20.62 14.42 -12.37
N LEU A 54 -20.34 14.04 -13.62
CA LEU A 54 -19.68 14.92 -14.60
C LEU A 54 -20.54 16.11 -15.05
N GLN A 55 -21.83 16.15 -14.71
CA GLN A 55 -22.77 17.25 -14.99
C GLN A 55 -22.69 17.76 -16.44
N LEU A 56 -22.65 16.83 -17.40
CA LEU A 56 -22.49 17.17 -18.82
C LEU A 56 -23.73 17.91 -19.34
N GLY A 57 -23.52 19.08 -19.94
CA GLY A 57 -24.60 19.95 -20.46
C GLY A 57 -25.12 19.61 -21.86
N GLY A 58 -24.59 18.55 -22.51
CA GLY A 58 -25.00 18.12 -23.84
C GLY A 58 -23.87 17.49 -24.67
N ASP A 59 -24.17 17.24 -25.95
CA ASP A 59 -23.27 16.57 -26.88
C ASP A 59 -21.96 17.35 -27.14
N LEU A 60 -20.86 16.61 -27.26
CA LEU A 60 -19.55 17.14 -27.64
C LEU A 60 -19.14 16.59 -29.02
N LEU A 61 -18.80 17.48 -29.94
CA LEU A 61 -18.27 17.15 -31.26
C LEU A 61 -16.75 17.39 -31.31
N ARG A 62 -16.06 16.55 -32.07
CA ARG A 62 -14.65 16.73 -32.46
C ARG A 62 -14.54 17.72 -33.63
N PRO A 63 -13.31 18.22 -33.94
CA PRO A 63 -13.10 19.12 -35.07
C PRO A 63 -13.51 18.54 -36.43
N ASP A 64 -13.51 17.21 -36.58
CA ASP A 64 -13.96 16.48 -37.77
C ASP A 64 -15.48 16.21 -37.78
N ASN A 65 -16.23 16.84 -36.89
CA ASN A 65 -17.68 16.67 -36.65
C ASN A 65 -18.11 15.27 -36.16
N SER A 66 -17.17 14.38 -35.82
CA SER A 66 -17.53 13.13 -35.15
C SER A 66 -17.97 13.36 -33.70
N LYS A 67 -18.96 12.61 -33.23
CA LYS A 67 -19.47 12.71 -31.86
C LYS A 67 -18.51 12.05 -30.86
N VAL A 68 -18.30 12.70 -29.72
CA VAL A 68 -17.59 12.11 -28.58
C VAL A 68 -18.57 11.25 -27.81
N ASP A 69 -18.19 9.99 -27.65
CA ASP A 69 -18.81 9.01 -26.75
C ASP A 69 -18.49 9.40 -25.29
N ALA A 70 -19.35 10.23 -24.71
CA ALA A 70 -19.23 10.77 -23.36
C ALA A 70 -19.83 9.81 -22.32
N VAL A 71 -19.56 10.06 -21.04
CA VAL A 71 -20.17 9.30 -19.94
C VAL A 71 -21.53 9.96 -19.63
N ASP A 72 -22.60 9.42 -20.18
CA ASP A 72 -23.98 9.91 -19.98
C ASP A 72 -24.92 8.83 -19.40
N ASP A 73 -24.34 7.75 -18.87
CA ASP A 73 -25.04 6.68 -18.16
C ASP A 73 -25.76 7.18 -16.90
N ASP A 74 -26.87 6.54 -16.53
CA ASP A 74 -27.71 6.97 -15.42
C ASP A 74 -27.05 6.83 -14.04
N TRP A 75 -26.04 5.95 -13.89
CA TRP A 75 -25.26 5.84 -12.66
C TRP A 75 -24.40 7.07 -12.34
N ASP A 76 -24.09 7.93 -13.33
CA ASP A 76 -23.31 9.15 -13.12
C ASP A 76 -24.17 10.41 -12.89
N LYS A 77 -25.51 10.28 -12.90
CA LYS A 77 -26.43 11.42 -12.80
C LYS A 77 -26.93 11.60 -11.37
N PHE A 78 -26.60 12.74 -10.77
CA PHE A 78 -27.10 13.15 -9.46
C PHE A 78 -27.91 14.44 -9.57
N GLU A 79 -29.05 14.49 -8.88
CA GLU A 79 -29.94 15.67 -8.90
C GLU A 79 -29.27 16.91 -8.32
N THR A 80 -28.53 16.74 -7.21
CA THR A 80 -27.84 17.82 -6.52
C THR A 80 -26.51 17.35 -5.93
N PHE A 81 -25.63 18.30 -5.59
CA PHE A 81 -24.44 17.99 -4.79
C PHE A 81 -24.78 17.40 -3.42
N ALA A 82 -25.89 17.80 -2.80
CA ALA A 82 -26.31 17.24 -1.51
C ALA A 82 -26.64 15.76 -1.63
N THR A 83 -27.28 15.34 -2.72
CA THR A 83 -27.56 13.94 -3.04
C THR A 83 -26.26 13.15 -3.24
N TYR A 84 -25.30 13.70 -4.00
CA TYR A 84 -23.98 13.09 -4.18
C TYR A 84 -23.22 12.94 -2.86
N ASP A 85 -23.31 13.93 -1.98
CA ASP A 85 -22.64 13.91 -0.67
C ASP A 85 -23.26 12.90 0.29
N ALA A 86 -24.59 12.78 0.29
CA ALA A 86 -25.30 11.79 1.10
C ALA A 86 -24.91 10.37 0.67
N PHE A 87 -24.92 10.11 -0.65
CA PHE A 87 -24.39 8.88 -1.22
C PHE A 87 -22.93 8.64 -0.83
N THR A 88 -22.07 9.65 -0.98
CA THR A 88 -20.64 9.57 -0.67
C THR A 88 -20.38 9.19 0.78
N ARG A 89 -21.07 9.85 1.73
CA ARG A 89 -20.95 9.54 3.16
C ARG A 89 -21.46 8.14 3.50
N ALA A 90 -22.52 7.68 2.84
CA ALA A 90 -23.12 6.38 3.12
C ALA A 90 -22.19 5.21 2.75
N TRP A 91 -21.62 5.21 1.54
CA TRP A 91 -20.68 4.14 1.15
C TRP A 91 -19.36 4.23 1.91
N LEU A 92 -18.86 5.44 2.23
CA LEU A 92 -17.66 5.61 3.05
C LEU A 92 -17.85 5.05 4.47
N ALA A 93 -19.05 5.20 5.05
CA ALA A 93 -19.34 4.66 6.38
C ALA A 93 -19.23 3.13 6.42
N GLU A 94 -19.80 2.43 5.43
CA GLU A 94 -19.70 0.98 5.32
C GLU A 94 -18.28 0.52 4.98
N ALA A 95 -17.61 1.18 4.02
CA ALA A 95 -16.21 0.90 3.70
C ALA A 95 -15.31 1.03 4.93
N ARG A 96 -15.58 2.02 5.79
CA ARG A 96 -14.84 2.22 7.04
C ARG A 96 -15.11 1.13 8.06
N ARG A 97 -16.35 0.67 8.19
CA ARG A 97 -16.75 -0.41 9.11
C ARG A 97 -16.02 -1.70 8.78
N ILE A 98 -16.05 -2.11 7.51
CA ILE A 98 -15.48 -3.38 7.03
C ILE A 98 -13.95 -3.38 6.94
N LEU A 99 -13.29 -2.21 6.83
CA LEU A 99 -11.82 -2.14 6.82
C LEU A 99 -11.22 -2.64 8.14
N LYS A 100 -10.17 -3.45 8.10
CA LYS A 100 -9.37 -3.83 9.27
C LYS A 100 -8.75 -2.60 9.95
N PRO A 101 -8.39 -2.67 11.25
CA PRO A 101 -7.79 -1.53 11.98
C PRO A 101 -6.55 -0.93 11.30
N ASN A 102 -5.77 -1.75 10.59
CA ASN A 102 -4.57 -1.34 9.85
C ASN A 102 -4.79 -1.28 8.33
N GLY A 103 -6.04 -1.38 7.88
CA GLY A 103 -6.37 -1.30 6.47
C GLY A 103 -6.31 0.12 5.92
N SER A 104 -6.37 0.23 4.60
CA SER A 104 -6.35 1.52 3.90
C SER A 104 -7.41 1.64 2.81
N LEU A 105 -7.79 2.87 2.52
CA LEU A 105 -8.72 3.27 1.48
C LEU A 105 -7.94 4.00 0.38
N TRP A 106 -8.24 3.65 -0.86
CA TRP A 106 -7.91 4.40 -2.06
C TRP A 106 -9.20 4.87 -2.72
N VAL A 107 -9.31 6.16 -3.03
CA VAL A 107 -10.43 6.69 -3.82
C VAL A 107 -9.89 7.54 -4.96
N ILE A 108 -10.41 7.36 -6.16
CA ILE A 108 -10.05 8.16 -7.33
C ILE A 108 -11.19 9.10 -7.73
N GLY A 109 -10.83 10.26 -8.29
CA GLY A 109 -11.78 11.21 -8.82
C GLY A 109 -11.13 12.24 -9.73
N SER A 110 -11.98 13.06 -10.33
CA SER A 110 -11.57 14.26 -11.05
C SER A 110 -11.97 15.51 -10.25
N TYR A 111 -11.68 16.70 -10.77
CA TYR A 111 -12.07 17.95 -10.10
C TYR A 111 -13.58 18.08 -9.85
N HIS A 112 -14.43 17.33 -10.56
CA HIS A 112 -15.89 17.35 -10.38
C HIS A 112 -16.32 16.82 -9.00
N ASN A 113 -15.62 15.81 -8.48
CA ASN A 113 -16.01 15.13 -7.25
C ASN A 113 -14.93 15.06 -6.17
N ILE A 114 -13.64 15.02 -6.52
CA ILE A 114 -12.58 14.58 -5.59
C ILE A 114 -12.46 15.47 -4.35
N PHE A 115 -12.79 16.76 -4.44
CA PHE A 115 -12.79 17.66 -3.28
C PHE A 115 -13.93 17.35 -2.29
N ARG A 116 -15.10 16.97 -2.82
CA ARG A 116 -16.26 16.54 -2.02
C ARG A 116 -15.97 15.23 -1.33
N VAL A 117 -15.43 14.27 -2.08
CA VAL A 117 -15.00 12.96 -1.58
C VAL A 117 -13.90 13.11 -0.53
N GLY A 118 -12.87 13.93 -0.79
CA GLY A 118 -11.78 14.16 0.15
C GLY A 118 -12.25 14.76 1.48
N THR A 119 -13.19 15.71 1.44
CA THR A 119 -13.84 16.25 2.64
C THR A 119 -14.55 15.14 3.42
N ALA A 120 -15.38 14.34 2.74
CA ALA A 120 -16.11 13.24 3.37
C ALA A 120 -15.19 12.14 3.94
N VAL A 121 -14.05 11.87 3.30
CA VAL A 121 -13.03 10.94 3.80
C VAL A 121 -12.46 11.43 5.14
N GLN A 122 -12.10 12.70 5.25
CA GLN A 122 -11.59 13.26 6.52
C GLN A 122 -12.67 13.31 7.60
N ASP A 123 -13.89 13.76 7.26
CA ASP A 123 -15.02 13.83 8.20
C ASP A 123 -15.43 12.45 8.74
N ALA A 124 -15.29 11.40 7.93
CA ALA A 124 -15.50 10.02 8.35
C ALA A 124 -14.39 9.50 9.30
N GLY A 125 -13.35 10.29 9.56
CA GLY A 125 -12.26 9.96 10.48
C GLY A 125 -11.18 9.05 9.89
N TYR A 126 -11.04 9.02 8.57
CA TYR A 126 -9.83 8.48 7.93
C TYR A 126 -8.67 9.47 8.07
N TRP A 127 -7.44 8.95 7.99
CA TRP A 127 -6.25 9.79 7.97
C TRP A 127 -5.58 9.72 6.61
N ILE A 128 -5.67 10.82 5.84
CA ILE A 128 -5.06 10.94 4.51
C ILE A 128 -3.53 10.91 4.66
N LEU A 129 -2.90 10.02 3.89
CA LEU A 129 -1.45 9.83 3.86
C LEU A 129 -0.83 10.59 2.70
N ASN A 130 -1.41 10.45 1.50
CA ASN A 130 -1.03 11.17 0.30
C ASN A 130 -2.23 11.35 -0.61
N ASP A 131 -2.31 12.50 -1.27
CA ASP A 131 -2.93 12.59 -2.58
C ASP A 131 -1.91 12.19 -3.66
N ILE A 132 -2.38 11.48 -4.69
CA ILE A 132 -1.57 11.00 -5.80
C ILE A 132 -2.19 11.49 -7.10
N VAL A 133 -1.39 12.14 -7.94
CA VAL A 133 -1.82 12.64 -9.24
C VAL A 133 -1.50 11.60 -10.30
N TRP A 134 -2.53 10.98 -10.89
CA TRP A 134 -2.36 10.20 -12.10
C TRP A 134 -2.29 11.13 -13.30
N ARG A 135 -1.08 11.33 -13.82
CA ARG A 135 -0.80 12.09 -15.04
C ARG A 135 -1.01 11.17 -16.24
N LYS A 136 -1.99 11.52 -17.08
CA LYS A 136 -2.31 10.78 -18.31
C LYS A 136 -1.28 11.15 -19.37
N SER A 137 -0.56 10.18 -19.91
CA SER A 137 0.42 10.44 -20.99
C SER A 137 -0.25 10.72 -22.35
N ASN A 138 -1.47 10.23 -22.54
CA ASN A 138 -2.27 10.34 -23.77
C ASN A 138 -3.74 10.72 -23.46
N PRO A 139 -3.99 11.87 -22.81
CA PRO A 139 -5.36 12.29 -22.49
C PRO A 139 -6.12 12.70 -23.75
N MET A 140 -7.46 12.63 -23.69
CA MET A 140 -8.30 13.26 -24.72
C MET A 140 -8.08 14.79 -24.69
N PRO A 141 -7.77 15.43 -25.83
CA PRO A 141 -7.48 16.86 -25.87
C PRO A 141 -8.76 17.69 -25.66
N ASN A 142 -8.57 18.95 -25.25
CA ASN A 142 -9.65 19.93 -25.30
C ASN A 142 -9.88 20.39 -26.75
N PHE A 143 -11.03 20.05 -27.35
CA PHE A 143 -11.30 20.33 -28.76
C PHE A 143 -11.74 21.77 -29.06
N LYS A 144 -12.33 22.47 -28.07
CA LYS A 144 -12.91 23.82 -28.27
C LYS A 144 -11.99 24.96 -27.84
N GLY A 145 -10.82 24.66 -27.27
CA GLY A 145 -9.87 25.65 -26.75
C GLY A 145 -10.41 26.48 -25.58
N THR A 146 -11.43 26.00 -24.86
CA THR A 146 -12.14 26.79 -23.83
C THR A 146 -11.53 26.65 -22.43
N ARG A 147 -10.72 25.61 -22.20
CA ARG A 147 -10.08 25.29 -20.91
C ARG A 147 -8.76 24.56 -21.17
N PHE A 148 -7.95 24.38 -20.13
CA PHE A 148 -6.83 23.43 -20.16
C PHE A 148 -7.32 22.00 -20.43
N THR A 149 -6.48 21.19 -21.08
CA THR A 149 -6.76 19.76 -21.27
C THR A 149 -6.81 19.04 -19.93
N ASN A 150 -7.88 18.28 -19.68
CA ASN A 150 -8.01 17.47 -18.48
C ASN A 150 -7.07 16.25 -18.54
N ALA A 151 -5.80 16.48 -18.19
CA ALA A 151 -4.70 15.53 -18.35
C ALA A 151 -4.34 14.76 -17.08
N HIS A 152 -5.16 14.83 -16.03
CA HIS A 152 -4.92 14.07 -14.81
C HIS A 152 -6.22 13.68 -14.09
N GLU A 153 -6.08 12.76 -13.14
CA GLU A 153 -7.05 12.48 -12.08
C GLU A 153 -6.29 12.43 -10.74
N THR A 154 -7.03 12.56 -9.65
CA THR A 154 -6.47 12.58 -8.30
C THR A 154 -6.96 11.36 -7.53
N LEU A 155 -6.03 10.65 -6.91
CA LEU A 155 -6.30 9.59 -5.96
C LEU A 155 -6.03 10.08 -4.55
N ILE A 156 -6.81 9.63 -3.59
CA ILE A 156 -6.58 9.84 -2.16
C ILE A 156 -6.25 8.49 -1.54
N TRP A 157 -5.08 8.38 -0.92
CA TRP A 157 -4.71 7.25 -0.08
C TRP A 157 -4.85 7.62 1.38
N ALA A 158 -5.69 6.90 2.11
CA ALA A 158 -5.94 7.15 3.52
C ALA A 158 -5.90 5.86 4.34
N SER A 159 -5.36 5.95 5.55
CA SER A 159 -5.46 4.87 6.53
C SER A 159 -6.76 4.96 7.31
N LYS A 160 -7.24 3.83 7.86
CA LYS A 160 -8.50 3.79 8.63
C LYS A 160 -8.52 4.80 9.79
N SER A 161 -7.37 5.16 10.36
CA SER A 161 -7.24 6.19 11.41
C SER A 161 -5.79 6.66 11.53
N GLU A 162 -5.54 7.80 12.19
CA GLU A 162 -4.19 8.32 12.44
C GLU A 162 -3.25 7.31 13.12
N LYS A 163 -3.79 6.41 13.95
CA LYS A 163 -3.02 5.41 14.71
C LYS A 163 -2.81 4.09 13.95
N SER A 164 -3.37 3.96 12.74
CA SER A 164 -3.30 2.72 11.95
C SER A 164 -1.87 2.41 11.52
N LYS A 165 -1.44 1.16 11.67
CA LYS A 165 -0.15 0.66 11.17
C LYS A 165 -0.32 0.10 9.77
N TYR A 166 -0.59 0.99 8.81
CA TYR A 166 -0.90 0.64 7.43
C TYR A 166 0.26 -0.05 6.70
N THR A 167 -0.07 -0.80 5.66
CA THR A 167 0.91 -1.42 4.76
C THR A 167 1.44 -0.39 3.76
N PHE A 168 2.77 -0.28 3.66
CA PHE A 168 3.44 0.43 2.59
C PHE A 168 4.75 -0.26 2.22
N ASN A 169 4.78 -0.88 1.05
CA ASN A 169 5.91 -1.64 0.52
C ASN A 169 6.93 -0.67 -0.12
N TYR A 170 7.53 0.19 0.70
CA TYR A 170 8.45 1.24 0.26
C TYR A 170 9.55 0.76 -0.69
N ARG A 171 10.17 -0.40 -0.38
CA ARG A 171 11.22 -0.96 -1.23
C ARG A 171 10.70 -1.42 -2.59
N ALA A 172 9.54 -2.08 -2.65
CA ALA A 172 8.92 -2.43 -3.92
C ALA A 172 8.67 -1.18 -4.79
N MET A 173 8.20 -0.09 -4.16
CA MET A 173 7.97 1.19 -4.85
C MET A 173 9.25 1.89 -5.27
N LYS A 174 10.35 1.69 -4.54
CA LYS A 174 11.67 2.18 -4.92
C LYS A 174 12.24 1.41 -6.11
N THR A 175 12.11 0.08 -6.09
CA THR A 175 12.62 -0.81 -7.15
C THR A 175 11.85 -0.64 -8.47
N ILE A 176 10.52 -0.51 -8.45
CA ILE A 176 9.73 -0.25 -9.67
C ILE A 176 10.02 1.13 -10.29
N ASN A 177 10.74 1.99 -9.55
CA ASN A 177 11.10 3.33 -9.95
C ASN A 177 12.64 3.48 -10.01
N ASP A 178 13.33 2.43 -10.46
CA ASP A 178 14.78 2.39 -10.71
C ASP A 178 15.63 2.83 -9.51
N GLU A 179 15.30 2.30 -8.33
CA GLU A 179 15.94 2.62 -7.06
C GLU A 179 15.83 4.11 -6.65
N LEU A 180 14.85 4.83 -7.20
CA LEU A 180 14.46 6.17 -6.75
C LEU A 180 13.16 6.08 -5.96
N GLN A 181 13.04 6.93 -4.94
CA GLN A 181 11.80 7.02 -4.17
C GLN A 181 10.62 7.38 -5.09
N MET A 182 9.55 6.59 -5.03
CA MET A 182 8.32 6.85 -5.77
C MET A 182 7.71 8.19 -5.34
N ARG A 183 7.35 9.00 -6.34
CA ARG A 183 6.72 10.31 -6.15
C ARG A 183 5.19 10.20 -6.10
N SER A 184 4.53 11.28 -5.70
CA SER A 184 3.07 11.39 -5.73
C SER A 184 2.50 11.69 -7.12
N ASP A 185 3.32 11.90 -8.15
CA ASP A 185 2.87 12.12 -9.52
C ASP A 185 3.23 10.94 -10.44
N TRP A 186 2.21 10.21 -10.90
CA TRP A 186 2.37 8.98 -11.65
C TRP A 186 2.03 9.17 -13.11
N LEU A 187 3.02 9.06 -13.99
CA LEU A 187 2.81 9.08 -15.44
C LEU A 187 2.41 7.69 -15.93
N ILE A 188 1.14 7.52 -16.32
CA ILE A 188 0.57 6.25 -16.79
C ILE A 188 -0.39 6.54 -17.95
N PRO A 189 -0.37 5.78 -19.06
CA PRO A 189 -1.33 5.96 -20.15
C PRO A 189 -2.77 5.63 -19.73
N ILE A 190 -3.75 6.13 -20.48
CA ILE A 190 -5.15 5.71 -20.35
C ILE A 190 -5.33 4.24 -20.79
N CYS A 191 -6.39 3.59 -20.29
CA CYS A 191 -6.77 2.26 -20.73
C CYS A 191 -7.18 2.28 -22.23
N GLY A 192 -6.37 1.63 -23.06
CA GLY A 192 -6.49 1.60 -24.51
C GLY A 192 -5.96 0.29 -25.09
N GLY A 193 -5.99 0.17 -26.43
CA GLY A 193 -5.49 -1.03 -27.11
C GLY A 193 -6.25 -2.31 -26.71
N GLN A 194 -5.52 -3.40 -26.51
CA GLN A 194 -6.07 -4.71 -26.15
C GLN A 194 -6.59 -4.79 -24.71
N GLU A 195 -6.11 -3.93 -23.82
CA GLU A 195 -6.60 -3.86 -22.44
C GLU A 195 -8.04 -3.32 -22.38
N ARG A 196 -8.41 -2.48 -23.35
CA ARG A 196 -9.73 -1.85 -23.38
C ARG A 196 -10.78 -2.84 -23.86
N LEU A 197 -11.62 -3.29 -22.93
CA LEU A 197 -12.62 -4.31 -23.20
C LEU A 197 -13.70 -3.79 -24.14
N LYS A 198 -14.14 -4.67 -25.04
CA LYS A 198 -15.18 -4.37 -26.03
C LYS A 198 -16.24 -5.47 -26.03
N ARG A 199 -17.49 -5.06 -26.23
CA ARG A 199 -18.63 -5.96 -26.51
C ARG A 199 -19.25 -5.47 -27.81
N ASN A 200 -19.46 -6.36 -28.79
CA ASN A 200 -20.03 -6.00 -30.09
C ASN A 200 -19.29 -4.86 -30.83
N GLY A 201 -17.95 -4.77 -30.66
CA GLY A 201 -17.12 -3.76 -31.32
C GLY A 201 -17.07 -2.38 -30.64
N THR A 202 -17.93 -2.12 -29.65
CA THR A 202 -17.93 -0.89 -28.84
C THR A 202 -17.29 -1.11 -27.48
N LYS A 203 -16.90 -0.04 -26.80
CA LYS A 203 -16.32 -0.13 -25.44
C LYS A 203 -17.35 -0.80 -24.51
N ALA A 204 -16.90 -1.73 -23.68
CA ALA A 204 -17.77 -2.38 -22.69
C ALA A 204 -18.07 -1.45 -21.50
N HIS A 205 -17.13 -0.58 -21.13
CA HIS A 205 -17.30 0.40 -20.05
C HIS A 205 -16.68 1.75 -20.44
N PRO A 206 -17.35 2.88 -20.12
CA PRO A 206 -16.88 4.19 -20.55
C PRO A 206 -15.67 4.67 -19.74
N THR A 207 -15.58 4.29 -18.45
CA THR A 207 -14.56 4.77 -17.50
C THR A 207 -13.57 3.69 -17.02
N GLN A 208 -13.38 2.60 -17.78
CA GLN A 208 -12.42 1.54 -17.43
C GLN A 208 -11.01 2.11 -17.12
N LYS A 209 -10.49 1.81 -15.93
CA LYS A 209 -9.16 2.26 -15.46
C LYS A 209 -8.04 1.36 -15.98
N PRO A 210 -6.82 1.92 -16.18
CA PRO A 210 -5.68 1.15 -16.64
C PRO A 210 -5.16 0.20 -15.54
N GLU A 211 -4.87 -1.05 -15.88
CA GLU A 211 -4.35 -2.05 -14.94
C GLU A 211 -3.03 -1.62 -14.30
N ALA A 212 -2.19 -0.87 -15.01
CA ALA A 212 -0.92 -0.38 -14.48
C ALA A 212 -1.09 0.52 -13.25
N LEU A 213 -2.21 1.26 -13.18
CA LEU A 213 -2.54 2.09 -12.02
C LEU A 213 -2.86 1.20 -10.81
N LEU A 214 -3.77 0.24 -10.98
CA LEU A 214 -4.15 -0.70 -9.93
C LEU A 214 -2.97 -1.59 -9.50
N TYR A 215 -2.12 -2.00 -10.45
CA TYR A 215 -0.93 -2.80 -10.18
C TYR A 215 -0.01 -2.06 -9.21
N ARG A 216 0.25 -0.77 -9.45
CA ARG A 216 1.08 0.05 -8.58
C ARG A 216 0.44 0.22 -7.19
N ILE A 217 -0.87 0.46 -7.12
CA ILE A 217 -1.62 0.61 -5.86
C ILE A 217 -1.54 -0.67 -5.01
N LEU A 218 -1.90 -1.83 -5.60
CA LEU A 218 -1.89 -3.10 -4.88
C LEU A 218 -0.48 -3.48 -4.46
N LEU A 219 0.52 -3.30 -5.33
CA LEU A 219 1.90 -3.59 -4.99
C LEU A 219 2.42 -2.66 -3.87
N ALA A 220 1.97 -1.42 -3.81
CA ALA A 220 2.37 -0.46 -2.78
C ALA A 220 1.74 -0.78 -1.41
N CYS A 221 0.46 -1.13 -1.38
CA CYS A 221 -0.35 -1.04 -0.16
C CYS A 221 -0.96 -2.37 0.32
N THR A 222 -0.64 -3.49 -0.34
CA THR A 222 -1.12 -4.83 0.05
C THR A 222 0.00 -5.86 0.02
N LYS A 223 -0.23 -7.01 0.64
CA LYS A 223 0.61 -8.21 0.59
C LYS A 223 -0.14 -9.33 -0.15
N PRO A 224 0.55 -10.34 -0.69
CA PRO A 224 -0.10 -11.57 -1.13
C PRO A 224 -1.01 -12.15 -0.03
N GLY A 225 -2.22 -12.57 -0.40
CA GLY A 225 -3.26 -13.06 0.51
C GLY A 225 -4.08 -11.97 1.22
N ASP A 226 -3.76 -10.68 1.09
CA ASP A 226 -4.65 -9.61 1.58
C ASP A 226 -5.94 -9.58 0.75
N VAL A 227 -7.06 -9.20 1.40
CA VAL A 227 -8.37 -9.06 0.77
C VAL A 227 -8.62 -7.63 0.33
N VAL A 228 -8.82 -7.42 -0.97
CA VAL A 228 -9.13 -6.13 -1.58
C VAL A 228 -10.61 -6.03 -1.94
N LEU A 229 -11.32 -5.03 -1.42
CA LEU A 229 -12.69 -4.75 -1.83
C LEU A 229 -12.74 -3.57 -2.80
N ASP A 230 -13.57 -3.70 -3.81
CA ASP A 230 -13.92 -2.62 -4.74
C ASP A 230 -15.45 -2.44 -4.79
N PRO A 231 -15.98 -1.34 -4.24
CA PRO A 231 -17.42 -1.09 -4.20
C PRO A 231 -17.98 -0.60 -5.55
N PHE A 232 -17.13 -0.34 -6.55
CA PHE A 232 -17.52 0.18 -7.86
C PHE A 232 -16.79 -0.61 -8.95
N PHE A 233 -17.06 -1.91 -9.01
CA PHE A 233 -16.17 -2.87 -9.66
C PHE A 233 -16.08 -2.71 -11.18
N GLY A 234 -17.15 -2.22 -11.82
CA GLY A 234 -17.24 -2.06 -13.27
C GLY A 234 -16.87 -3.35 -13.97
N THR A 235 -15.95 -3.27 -14.92
CA THR A 235 -15.44 -4.43 -15.66
C THR A 235 -14.25 -5.15 -14.99
N GLY A 236 -14.17 -5.09 -13.65
CA GLY A 236 -13.33 -5.98 -12.85
C GLY A 236 -11.83 -5.70 -12.92
N THR A 237 -11.40 -4.44 -13.15
CA THR A 237 -9.96 -4.09 -13.20
C THR A 237 -9.26 -4.44 -11.88
N THR A 238 -9.88 -4.12 -10.75
CA THR A 238 -9.31 -4.42 -9.42
C THR A 238 -9.17 -5.92 -9.20
N GLY A 239 -10.21 -6.71 -9.52
CA GLY A 239 -10.17 -8.18 -9.38
C GLY A 239 -9.15 -8.85 -10.29
N ALA A 240 -9.03 -8.41 -11.54
CA ALA A 240 -8.06 -8.96 -12.49
C ALA A 240 -6.62 -8.74 -12.01
N VAL A 241 -6.31 -7.53 -11.52
CA VAL A 241 -4.99 -7.21 -10.99
C VAL A 241 -4.73 -7.87 -9.63
N ALA A 242 -5.74 -7.94 -8.75
CA ALA A 242 -5.64 -8.63 -7.47
C ALA A 242 -5.31 -10.12 -7.67
N ARG A 243 -6.05 -10.81 -8.55
CA ARG A 243 -5.80 -12.21 -8.93
C ARG A 243 -4.38 -12.40 -9.48
N ARG A 244 -3.96 -11.55 -10.42
CA ARG A 244 -2.61 -11.60 -11.00
C ARG A 244 -1.52 -11.46 -9.93
N LEU A 245 -1.75 -10.62 -8.93
CA LEU A 245 -0.82 -10.37 -7.83
C LEU A 245 -1.01 -11.32 -6.63
N GLY A 246 -1.87 -12.33 -6.71
CA GLY A 246 -2.10 -13.26 -5.59
C GLY A 246 -2.74 -12.60 -4.37
N ARG A 247 -3.66 -11.66 -4.59
CA ARG A 247 -4.55 -11.09 -3.56
C ARG A 247 -5.95 -11.65 -3.76
N ASP A 248 -6.65 -11.86 -2.66
CA ASP A 248 -8.09 -12.13 -2.71
C ASP A 248 -8.83 -10.82 -2.97
N TRP A 249 -10.01 -10.90 -3.58
CA TRP A 249 -10.80 -9.72 -3.89
C TRP A 249 -12.29 -9.93 -3.67
N ILE A 250 -13.03 -8.83 -3.47
CA ILE A 250 -14.49 -8.80 -3.44
C ILE A 250 -14.92 -7.58 -4.26
N GLY A 251 -15.72 -7.79 -5.31
CA GLY A 251 -16.24 -6.71 -6.15
C GLY A 251 -17.72 -6.47 -5.91
N CYS A 252 -18.17 -5.22 -5.87
CA CYS A 252 -19.60 -4.88 -5.89
C CYS A 252 -19.92 -4.19 -7.23
N GLU A 253 -20.92 -4.70 -7.94
CA GLU A 253 -21.38 -4.13 -9.21
C GLU A 253 -22.88 -4.40 -9.36
N ARG A 254 -23.61 -3.40 -9.85
CA ARG A 254 -25.07 -3.46 -9.99
C ARG A 254 -25.51 -3.80 -11.42
N GLU A 255 -24.69 -3.48 -12.41
CA GLU A 255 -25.01 -3.67 -13.82
C GLU A 255 -24.58 -5.08 -14.28
N ASP A 256 -25.55 -5.91 -14.67
CA ASP A 256 -25.31 -7.31 -15.05
C ASP A 256 -24.29 -7.45 -16.19
N LEU A 257 -24.35 -6.56 -17.19
CA LEU A 257 -23.41 -6.55 -18.31
C LEU A 257 -21.97 -6.33 -17.85
N TYR A 258 -21.75 -5.46 -16.86
CA TYR A 258 -20.41 -5.19 -16.33
C TYR A 258 -19.90 -6.38 -15.52
N CYS A 259 -20.79 -7.03 -14.75
CA CYS A 259 -20.49 -8.26 -14.03
C CYS A 259 -20.04 -9.38 -14.99
N GLU A 260 -20.76 -9.63 -16.08
CA GLU A 260 -20.41 -10.64 -17.08
C GLU A 260 -19.02 -10.40 -17.67
N VAL A 261 -18.76 -9.15 -18.09
CA VAL A 261 -17.45 -8.76 -18.67
C VAL A 261 -16.32 -8.89 -17.64
N ALA A 262 -16.59 -8.55 -16.38
CA ALA A 262 -15.63 -8.71 -15.29
C ALA A 262 -15.30 -10.18 -15.02
N GLU A 263 -16.30 -11.07 -14.98
CA GLU A 263 -16.12 -12.51 -14.81
C GLU A 263 -15.26 -13.11 -15.93
N GLU A 264 -15.59 -12.81 -17.19
CA GLU A 264 -14.81 -13.24 -18.36
C GLU A 264 -13.34 -12.76 -18.28
N ARG A 265 -13.13 -11.48 -17.95
CA ARG A 265 -11.80 -10.88 -17.82
C ARG A 265 -10.98 -11.54 -16.72
N ILE A 266 -11.57 -11.72 -15.55
CA ILE A 266 -10.87 -12.26 -14.37
C ILE A 266 -10.59 -13.75 -14.56
N ALA A 267 -11.47 -14.49 -15.23
CA ALA A 267 -11.22 -15.88 -15.60
C ALA A 267 -10.01 -16.03 -16.52
N ALA A 268 -9.82 -15.09 -17.45
CA ALA A 268 -8.67 -15.03 -18.35
C ALA A 268 -7.36 -14.55 -17.67
N ALA A 269 -7.44 -13.91 -16.50
CA ALA A 269 -6.27 -13.44 -15.77
C ALA A 269 -5.55 -14.61 -15.09
N LEU A 270 -4.38 -14.97 -15.62
CA LEU A 270 -3.52 -15.99 -15.00
C LEU A 270 -2.81 -15.40 -13.76
N PRO A 271 -2.81 -16.11 -12.61
CA PRO A 271 -2.01 -15.71 -11.46
C PRO A 271 -0.52 -15.77 -11.81
N LEU A 272 0.27 -14.84 -11.28
CA LEU A 272 1.72 -14.94 -11.37
C LEU A 272 2.23 -16.09 -10.46
N ASP A 273 3.31 -16.74 -10.88
CA ASP A 273 4.00 -17.73 -10.05
C ASP A 273 4.44 -17.09 -8.71
N GLU A 274 4.41 -17.88 -7.63
CA GLU A 274 4.79 -17.40 -6.28
C GLU A 274 6.19 -16.78 -6.23
N SER A 275 7.13 -17.29 -7.04
CA SER A 275 8.49 -16.75 -7.16
C SER A 275 8.50 -15.33 -7.74
N ALA A 276 7.59 -15.03 -8.68
CA ALA A 276 7.43 -13.71 -9.30
C ALA A 276 6.66 -12.73 -8.40
N LEU A 277 5.96 -13.21 -7.35
CA LEU A 277 5.28 -12.37 -6.37
C LEU A 277 6.21 -11.84 -5.26
N LYS A 278 7.42 -12.41 -5.12
CA LYS A 278 8.39 -11.97 -4.11
C LYS A 278 8.93 -10.58 -4.45
N THR A 279 8.59 -9.60 -3.62
CA THR A 279 9.13 -8.24 -3.71
C THR A 279 10.36 -8.05 -2.82
N MET A 280 11.22 -7.07 -3.14
CA MET A 280 12.30 -6.63 -2.25
C MET A 280 11.75 -6.21 -0.88
N GLN A 281 12.16 -6.93 0.17
CA GLN A 281 11.74 -6.70 1.56
C GLN A 281 12.64 -5.66 2.25
N SER A 282 12.09 -4.82 3.14
CA SER A 282 12.84 -3.83 3.94
C SER A 282 13.80 -4.50 4.94
N PRO A 283 14.96 -3.90 5.32
CA PRO A 283 15.85 -4.48 6.34
C PRO A 283 15.16 -4.61 7.70
N LYS A 284 14.08 -3.86 7.93
CA LYS A 284 13.25 -3.97 9.14
C LYS A 284 12.50 -5.32 9.23
N ALA A 285 12.35 -6.03 8.11
CA ALA A 285 11.74 -7.36 8.05
C ALA A 285 12.77 -8.50 8.07
N ALA A 286 14.07 -8.20 7.93
CA ALA A 286 15.13 -9.17 8.19
C ALA A 286 15.14 -9.52 9.69
N PRO A 287 15.52 -10.75 10.08
CA PRO A 287 15.58 -11.12 11.48
C PRO A 287 16.52 -10.19 12.24
N LYS A 288 16.04 -9.72 13.39
CA LYS A 288 16.78 -8.77 14.22
C LYS A 288 17.90 -9.50 14.93
N VAL A 289 19.14 -9.27 14.50
CA VAL A 289 20.33 -9.69 15.23
C VAL A 289 20.67 -8.64 16.28
N ALA A 290 20.66 -9.02 17.55
CA ALA A 290 21.16 -8.19 18.64
C ALA A 290 22.69 -8.22 18.66
N PHE A 291 23.35 -7.11 19.00
CA PHE A 291 24.82 -7.08 19.09
C PHE A 291 25.36 -8.10 20.10
N GLY A 292 24.65 -8.33 21.22
CA GLY A 292 25.00 -9.38 22.18
C GLY A 292 25.04 -10.78 21.58
N GLN A 293 24.24 -11.09 20.54
CA GLN A 293 24.29 -12.40 19.86
C GLN A 293 25.61 -12.59 19.11
N LEU A 294 26.21 -11.53 18.56
CA LEU A 294 27.53 -11.61 17.95
C LEU A 294 28.62 -11.86 19.00
N VAL A 295 28.45 -11.31 20.19
CA VAL A 295 29.36 -11.54 21.32
C VAL A 295 29.23 -12.96 21.85
N GLU A 296 28.00 -13.43 22.05
CA GLU A 296 27.69 -14.80 22.48
C GLU A 296 28.18 -15.85 21.48
N ALA A 297 27.99 -15.60 20.18
CA ALA A 297 28.45 -16.49 19.11
C ALA A 297 29.95 -16.38 18.82
N GLY A 298 30.71 -15.55 19.54
CA GLY A 298 32.16 -15.44 19.41
C GLY A 298 32.66 -14.69 18.17
N TYR A 299 31.79 -13.97 17.46
CA TYR A 299 32.18 -13.09 16.34
C TYR A 299 32.93 -11.84 16.83
N LEU A 300 32.70 -11.44 18.09
CA LEU A 300 33.41 -10.38 18.80
C LEU A 300 33.58 -10.77 20.26
N ASN A 301 34.82 -10.87 20.74
CA ASN A 301 35.06 -11.27 22.12
C ASN A 301 34.87 -10.10 23.10
N PRO A 302 34.39 -10.36 24.34
CA PRO A 302 34.47 -9.37 25.41
C PRO A 302 35.92 -8.89 25.60
N GLY A 303 36.10 -7.58 25.78
CA GLY A 303 37.40 -6.92 25.79
C GLY A 303 37.89 -6.44 24.42
N ALA A 304 37.23 -6.82 23.32
CA ALA A 304 37.55 -6.29 22.00
C ALA A 304 37.32 -4.77 21.94
N LYS A 305 38.16 -4.09 21.15
CA LYS A 305 38.09 -2.65 20.92
C LYS A 305 37.30 -2.34 19.65
N LEU A 306 36.37 -1.40 19.78
CA LEU A 306 35.64 -0.79 18.68
C LEU A 306 36.06 0.67 18.53
N PHE A 307 36.06 1.16 17.31
CA PHE A 307 36.47 2.52 16.97
C PHE A 307 35.42 3.21 16.12
N ASP A 308 35.33 4.53 16.19
CA ASP A 308 34.70 5.27 15.11
C ASP A 308 35.61 5.28 13.86
N ARG A 309 35.08 5.70 12.71
CA ARG A 309 35.81 5.70 11.44
C ARG A 309 37.11 6.52 11.49
N LYS A 310 37.19 7.56 12.33
CA LYS A 310 38.38 8.42 12.47
C LYS A 310 39.31 7.99 13.61
N ARG A 311 38.99 6.91 14.34
CA ARG A 311 39.69 6.45 15.56
C ARG A 311 39.83 7.56 16.63
N GLN A 312 38.87 8.48 16.68
CA GLN A 312 38.75 9.50 17.72
C GLN A 312 38.17 8.92 19.02
N PHE A 313 37.30 7.91 18.90
CA PHE A 313 36.66 7.25 20.03
C PHE A 313 36.97 5.77 20.02
N GLU A 314 37.28 5.23 21.20
CA GLU A 314 37.52 3.81 21.43
C GLU A 314 36.51 3.31 22.47
N ALA A 315 35.79 2.23 22.14
CA ALA A 315 34.88 1.56 23.02
C ALA A 315 35.29 0.10 23.26
N VAL A 316 35.13 -0.40 24.48
CA VAL A 316 35.43 -1.78 24.84
C VAL A 316 34.14 -2.59 24.92
N VAL A 317 34.11 -3.75 24.25
CA VAL A 317 32.98 -4.68 24.26
C VAL A 317 32.90 -5.40 25.61
N ARG A 318 31.69 -5.51 26.18
CA ARG A 318 31.42 -6.26 27.42
C ARG A 318 30.69 -7.57 27.13
N ALA A 319 30.70 -8.47 28.12
CA ALA A 319 30.15 -9.82 28.00
C ALA A 319 28.64 -9.88 27.72
N ASP A 320 27.90 -8.85 28.11
CA ASP A 320 26.46 -8.73 27.90
C ASP A 320 26.07 -8.08 26.57
N GLY A 321 27.06 -7.76 25.71
CA GLY A 321 26.83 -7.02 24.47
C GLY A 321 26.61 -5.51 24.68
N SER A 322 26.91 -4.97 25.85
CA SER A 322 27.12 -3.53 26.00
C SER A 322 28.54 -3.14 25.57
N ILE A 323 28.76 -1.85 25.33
CA ILE A 323 30.10 -1.29 25.10
C ILE A 323 30.35 -0.13 26.05
N ALA A 324 31.62 0.13 26.38
CA ALA A 324 32.03 1.25 27.24
C ALA A 324 33.07 2.14 26.56
N CYS A 325 32.82 3.43 26.48
CA CYS A 325 33.71 4.45 25.91
C CYS A 325 33.92 5.56 26.95
N GLY A 326 35.09 5.56 27.61
CA GLY A 326 35.36 6.48 28.72
C GLY A 326 34.38 6.26 29.88
N THR A 327 33.62 7.30 30.24
CA THR A 327 32.61 7.27 31.33
C THR A 327 31.22 6.86 30.86
N VAL A 328 31.03 6.58 29.56
CA VAL A 328 29.74 6.25 28.98
C VAL A 328 29.68 4.76 28.65
N ASP A 329 28.65 4.08 29.14
CA ASP A 329 28.37 2.68 28.79
C ASP A 329 26.90 2.45 28.40
N GLY A 330 26.66 1.37 27.66
CA GLY A 330 25.34 0.99 27.20
C GLY A 330 25.37 0.28 25.85
N SER A 331 24.25 0.30 25.13
CA SER A 331 24.18 -0.31 23.78
C SER A 331 25.06 0.44 22.78
N ILE A 332 25.44 -0.25 21.70
CA ILE A 332 26.20 0.32 20.57
C ILE A 332 25.56 1.61 20.00
N HIS A 333 24.23 1.71 20.07
CA HIS A 333 23.47 2.89 19.63
C HIS A 333 23.52 4.02 20.65
N LYS A 334 23.29 3.70 21.94
CA LYS A 334 23.25 4.69 23.02
C LYS A 334 24.61 5.35 23.19
N VAL A 335 25.66 4.55 23.33
CA VAL A 335 27.04 5.04 23.49
C VAL A 335 27.43 5.90 22.28
N GLY A 336 27.18 5.41 21.06
CA GLY A 336 27.46 6.14 19.82
C GLY A 336 26.71 7.48 19.73
N SER A 337 25.43 7.54 20.15
CA SER A 337 24.67 8.80 20.14
C SER A 337 25.17 9.80 21.18
N THR A 338 25.53 9.31 22.39
CA THR A 338 25.99 10.15 23.49
C THR A 338 27.33 10.81 23.18
N ILE A 339 28.32 10.05 22.68
CA ILE A 339 29.65 10.60 22.39
C ILE A 339 29.67 11.55 21.19
N GLN A 340 28.72 11.40 20.26
CA GLN A 340 28.53 12.32 19.13
C GLN A 340 27.67 13.53 19.49
N ASN A 341 27.07 13.56 20.69
CA ASN A 341 26.04 14.52 21.06
C ASN A 341 24.89 14.61 20.01
N ALA A 342 24.46 13.45 19.51
CA ALA A 342 23.45 13.33 18.46
C ALA A 342 22.14 12.72 19.02
N PRO A 343 20.96 13.09 18.47
CA PRO A 343 19.68 12.57 18.95
C PRO A 343 19.51 11.05 18.72
N SER A 344 20.25 10.47 17.77
CA SER A 344 20.30 9.02 17.54
C SER A 344 21.60 8.63 16.85
N CYS A 345 21.98 7.34 16.93
CA CYS A 345 23.13 6.78 16.22
C CYS A 345 22.84 5.34 15.78
N ASN A 346 23.16 5.01 14.54
CA ASN A 346 23.20 3.61 14.09
C ASN A 346 24.57 2.99 14.44
N GLY A 347 24.65 2.34 15.61
CA GLY A 347 25.87 1.71 16.10
C GLY A 347 26.48 0.69 15.14
N TRP A 348 25.66 0.00 14.33
CA TRP A 348 26.11 -1.01 13.36
C TRP A 348 27.09 -0.45 12.32
N THR A 349 26.81 0.75 11.82
CA THR A 349 27.62 1.41 10.79
C THR A 349 28.62 2.41 11.37
N TYR A 350 28.41 2.82 12.62
CA TYR A 350 29.28 3.79 13.28
C TYR A 350 30.52 3.13 13.87
N TRP A 351 30.35 2.03 14.59
CA TRP A 351 31.45 1.31 15.23
C TRP A 351 32.13 0.37 14.24
N HIS A 352 33.46 0.36 14.28
CA HIS A 352 34.32 -0.48 13.46
C HIS A 352 35.20 -1.34 14.36
N TYR A 353 35.48 -2.56 13.93
CA TYR A 353 36.46 -3.44 14.56
C TYR A 353 37.66 -3.60 13.62
N GLU A 354 38.80 -3.95 14.20
CA GLU A 354 39.99 -4.30 13.43
C GLU A 354 39.94 -5.79 13.10
N ALA A 355 39.77 -6.12 11.82
CA ALA A 355 39.71 -7.50 11.35
C ALA A 355 41.12 -8.15 11.36
N THR A 356 41.17 -9.47 11.21
CA THR A 356 42.44 -10.24 11.24
C THR A 356 43.41 -9.85 10.12
N ASP A 357 42.91 -9.26 9.04
CA ASP A 357 43.69 -8.71 7.92
C ASP A 357 44.18 -7.27 8.19
N GLY A 358 43.94 -6.73 9.38
CA GLY A 358 44.27 -5.35 9.77
C GLY A 358 43.33 -4.29 9.19
N ALA A 359 42.28 -4.69 8.45
CA ALA A 359 41.33 -3.74 7.90
C ALA A 359 40.30 -3.31 8.94
N MET A 360 39.98 -2.01 8.96
CA MET A 360 38.89 -1.48 9.77
C MET A 360 37.56 -1.72 9.06
N LYS A 361 36.69 -2.55 9.65
CA LYS A 361 35.38 -2.91 9.08
C LYS A 361 34.25 -2.51 10.02
N PRO A 362 33.11 -2.02 9.53
CA PRO A 362 31.97 -1.73 10.39
C PRO A 362 31.48 -3.03 11.04
N ILE A 363 30.99 -2.96 12.28
CA ILE A 363 30.47 -4.14 12.97
C ILE A 363 29.21 -4.72 12.29
N ASP A 364 28.58 -3.98 11.36
CA ASP A 364 27.54 -4.51 10.47
C ASP A 364 28.04 -5.66 9.60
N ASP A 365 29.32 -5.70 9.22
CA ASP A 365 29.88 -6.80 8.43
C ASP A 365 29.82 -8.13 9.19
N LEU A 366 30.08 -8.10 10.50
CA LEU A 366 29.93 -9.27 11.37
C LEU A 366 28.47 -9.68 11.50
N ARG A 367 27.55 -8.70 11.56
CA ARG A 367 26.10 -8.98 11.56
C ARG A 367 25.66 -9.69 10.28
N GLN A 368 26.12 -9.24 9.12
CA GLN A 368 25.82 -9.90 7.84
C GLN A 368 26.43 -11.31 7.79
N THR A 369 27.67 -11.47 8.27
CA THR A 369 28.33 -12.79 8.31
C THR A 369 27.58 -13.78 9.21
N TYR A 370 27.10 -13.31 10.37
CA TYR A 370 26.28 -14.12 11.27
C TYR A 370 24.94 -14.53 10.62
N LEU A 371 24.27 -13.60 9.94
CA LEU A 371 23.02 -13.89 9.22
C LEU A 371 23.25 -14.95 8.14
N LEU A 372 24.29 -14.81 7.32
CA LEU A 372 24.64 -15.80 6.27
C LEU A 372 24.96 -17.19 6.83
N ALA A 373 25.46 -17.28 8.07
CA ALA A 373 25.81 -18.55 8.71
C ALA A 373 24.65 -19.20 9.46
N THR A 374 23.57 -18.46 9.76
CA THR A 374 22.47 -18.90 10.63
C THR A 374 21.10 -18.90 9.97
N GLU A 375 20.95 -18.27 8.81
CA GLU A 375 19.76 -18.39 7.98
C GLU A 375 19.88 -19.59 7.01
N PRO A 376 18.80 -20.39 6.86
CA PRO A 376 18.75 -21.55 5.97
C PRO A 376 18.62 -21.20 4.47
#